data_AF-A0A841PHU5-F1
#
_entry.id   AF-A0A841PHU5-F1
#
_cell.length_a   1.000
_cell.length_b   1.000
_cell.length_c   1.000
_cell.angle_alpha   90.00
_cell.angle_beta   90.00
_cell.angle_gamma   90.00
#
_symmetry.space_group_name_H-M   'P 1'
#
loop_
_entity.id
_entity.type
_entity.pdbx_description
1 polymer ?
#
loop_
_entity_poly.entity_id
_entity_poly.type
_entity_poly.pdbx_seq_one_letter_code
_entity_poly.pdbx_strand_id
1 'polypeptide(L)'
;MSHTSHPEGVFSVSLRLSKPSRAHVSVAKCREIGGMWMAKRGRKPKLSIARAKQALEKSGSIRTIAAKMLAVHRSTLCSFMNKHPSLQAFADDIEEVLKDDAEDQVIKAIRAGDMPTVRWYMELKGKDRGYVRRVESTGSGGGPVEVQQKHDLSGYSDEELEQMLAIAEAREKREALRKSEAHREGKAALTREQMPGQRGS
;
A
#
# COMPACT_ATOMS: atom_id res chain seq x y z
N MET A 1 46.85 -1.56 -61.56
CA MET A 1 45.72 -1.24 -62.45
C MET A 1 44.56 -0.81 -61.57
N SER A 2 43.93 0.30 -61.95
CA SER A 2 42.63 0.82 -61.52
C SER A 2 42.41 1.10 -60.03
N HIS A 3 42.68 2.37 -59.68
CA HIS A 3 41.83 3.18 -58.80
C HIS A 3 40.34 2.98 -59.07
N THR A 4 39.51 3.05 -58.02
CA THR A 4 38.34 3.96 -58.00
C THR A 4 37.92 4.26 -56.55
N SER A 5 38.33 5.45 -56.11
CA SER A 5 37.60 6.32 -55.19
C SER A 5 36.20 6.65 -55.73
N HIS A 6 35.17 6.70 -54.88
CA HIS A 6 34.02 7.59 -55.09
C HIS A 6 33.49 8.15 -53.75
N PRO A 7 33.02 9.41 -53.72
CA PRO A 7 32.95 10.23 -52.51
C PRO A 7 31.54 10.39 -51.90
N GLU A 8 31.55 10.83 -50.65
CA GLU A 8 30.54 11.56 -49.87
C GLU A 8 29.42 12.23 -50.70
N GLY A 9 28.17 11.89 -50.38
CA GLY A 9 26.96 12.52 -50.91
C GLY A 9 26.01 12.93 -49.79
N VAL A 10 26.37 13.94 -49.01
CA VAL A 10 25.45 14.64 -48.09
C VAL A 10 24.43 15.45 -48.90
N PHE A 11 23.28 14.85 -49.19
CA PHE A 11 22.12 15.59 -49.67
C PHE A 11 21.53 16.43 -48.54
N SER A 12 21.94 17.70 -48.45
CA SER A 12 21.18 18.69 -47.69
C SER A 12 19.95 19.10 -48.51
N VAL A 13 18.81 18.51 -48.21
CA VAL A 13 17.52 18.99 -48.72
C VAL A 13 17.18 20.27 -47.96
N SER A 14 17.61 21.41 -48.47
CA SER A 14 17.11 22.72 -48.03
C SER A 14 15.68 22.91 -48.54
N LEU A 15 14.70 22.43 -47.77
CA LEU A 15 13.30 22.79 -47.96
C LEU A 15 13.13 24.29 -47.65
N ARG A 16 13.12 25.14 -48.68
CA ARG A 16 12.63 26.52 -48.55
C ARG A 16 11.12 26.48 -48.42
N LEU A 17 10.63 26.48 -47.18
CA LEU A 17 9.21 26.70 -46.91
C LEU A 17 8.90 28.19 -47.14
N SER A 18 8.01 28.47 -48.10
CA SER A 18 7.40 29.78 -48.32
C SER A 18 6.61 30.21 -47.08
N LYS A 19 6.56 31.53 -46.81
CA LYS A 19 5.84 32.14 -45.68
C LYS A 19 4.41 31.60 -45.60
N PRO A 20 3.94 31.09 -44.44
CA PRO A 20 2.57 30.61 -44.32
C PRO A 20 1.59 31.78 -44.49
N SER A 21 0.68 31.62 -45.46
CA SER A 21 -0.52 32.45 -45.62
C SER A 21 -1.35 32.40 -44.33
N ARG A 22 -1.87 33.56 -43.93
CA ARG A 22 -2.31 33.93 -42.58
C ARG A 22 -3.62 33.26 -42.09
N ALA A 23 -3.94 32.05 -42.51
CA ALA A 23 -5.12 31.33 -42.03
C ALA A 23 -4.77 29.86 -41.71
N HIS A 24 -4.97 29.48 -40.45
CA HIS A 24 -4.90 28.11 -39.90
C HIS A 24 -3.56 27.52 -39.43
N VAL A 25 -2.51 28.32 -39.20
CA VAL A 25 -1.40 27.88 -38.34
C VAL A 25 -1.45 28.65 -37.04
N SER A 26 -1.78 27.94 -35.95
CA SER A 26 -1.65 28.43 -34.57
C SER A 26 -0.27 29.07 -34.39
N VAL A 27 -0.23 30.39 -34.34
CA VAL A 27 0.97 31.24 -34.23
C VAL A 27 1.83 30.86 -33.02
N ALA A 28 1.28 30.11 -32.05
CA ALA A 28 1.96 29.65 -30.86
C ALA A 28 3.14 28.67 -31.10
N LYS A 29 3.19 27.98 -32.25
CA LYS A 29 4.09 26.81 -32.44
C LYS A 29 5.31 27.02 -33.36
N CYS A 30 5.46 28.20 -33.96
CA CYS A 30 6.62 28.55 -34.81
C CYS A 30 7.50 29.62 -34.14
N ARG A 31 8.82 29.58 -34.40
CA ARG A 31 9.77 30.65 -34.07
C ARG A 31 10.46 31.08 -35.36
N GLU A 32 10.51 32.37 -35.61
CA GLU A 32 11.25 32.95 -36.72
C GLU A 32 12.74 33.06 -36.35
N ILE A 33 13.61 32.51 -37.20
CA ILE A 33 15.06 32.59 -37.07
C ILE A 33 15.61 32.99 -38.45
N GLY A 34 16.16 34.20 -38.57
CA GLY A 34 16.76 34.69 -39.82
C GLY A 34 15.82 34.68 -41.03
N GLY A 35 14.53 35.01 -40.83
CA GLY A 35 13.52 35.02 -41.90
C GLY A 35 12.95 33.65 -42.29
N MET A 36 13.37 32.57 -41.63
CA MET A 36 12.84 31.21 -41.80
C MET A 36 11.93 30.84 -40.64
N TRP A 37 10.71 30.35 -40.93
CA TRP A 37 9.75 29.90 -39.93
C TRP A 37 10.04 28.43 -39.57
N MET A 38 10.60 28.21 -38.38
CA MET A 38 10.92 26.86 -37.89
C MET A 38 9.89 26.39 -36.86
N ALA A 39 9.53 25.11 -36.90
CA ALA A 39 8.74 24.49 -35.84
C ALA A 39 9.52 24.52 -34.51
N LYS A 40 8.87 24.93 -33.41
CA LYS A 40 9.47 24.83 -32.07
C LYS A 40 9.72 23.36 -31.75
N ARG A 41 10.99 22.94 -31.71
CA ARG A 41 11.38 21.62 -31.19
C ARG A 41 10.94 21.53 -29.73
N GLY A 42 9.99 20.64 -29.42
CA GLY A 42 9.57 20.38 -28.04
C GLY A 42 10.75 19.94 -27.17
N ARG A 43 10.71 20.21 -25.86
CA ARG A 43 11.72 19.66 -24.94
C ARG A 43 11.64 18.14 -24.99
N LYS A 44 12.78 17.47 -25.20
CA LYS A 44 12.87 16.01 -25.08
C LYS A 44 12.41 15.62 -23.66
N PRO A 45 11.54 14.60 -23.50
CA PRO A 45 11.11 14.17 -22.19
C PRO A 45 12.34 13.74 -21.37
N LYS A 46 12.38 14.14 -20.09
CA LYS A 46 13.52 13.88 -19.21
C LYS A 46 13.72 12.38 -18.92
N LEU A 47 12.68 11.57 -19.15
CA LEU A 47 12.68 10.13 -18.95
C LEU A 47 12.06 9.42 -20.16
N SER A 48 12.70 8.37 -20.64
CA SER A 48 12.20 7.49 -21.70
C SER A 48 12.00 6.07 -21.16
N ILE A 49 11.08 5.31 -21.77
CA ILE A 49 10.75 3.93 -21.37
C ILE A 49 12.00 3.04 -21.43
N ALA A 50 12.77 3.11 -22.52
CA ALA A 50 13.99 2.31 -22.67
C ALA A 50 15.03 2.61 -21.59
N ARG A 51 15.23 3.89 -21.25
CA ARG A 51 16.17 4.29 -20.19
C ARG A 51 15.69 3.82 -18.82
N ALA A 52 14.38 3.87 -18.57
CA ALA A 52 13.79 3.35 -17.34
C ALA A 52 13.97 1.83 -17.20
N LYS A 53 13.72 1.04 -18.28
CA LYS A 53 13.95 -0.41 -18.27
C LYS A 53 15.38 -0.77 -17.91
N GLN A 54 16.35 -0.16 -18.59
CA GLN A 54 17.77 -0.44 -18.35
C GLN A 54 18.20 -0.09 -16.91
N ALA A 55 17.65 1.00 -16.35
CA ALA A 55 17.93 1.37 -14.97
C ALA A 55 17.30 0.40 -13.96
N LEU A 56 16.07 -0.07 -14.23
CA LEU A 56 15.37 -1.03 -13.39
C LEU A 56 16.11 -2.38 -13.37
N GLU A 57 16.48 -2.89 -14.53
CA GLU A 57 17.22 -4.14 -14.71
C GLU A 57 18.54 -4.13 -13.92
N LYS A 58 19.36 -3.09 -14.09
CA LYS A 58 20.63 -2.96 -13.35
C LYS A 58 20.46 -2.76 -11.85
N SER A 59 19.29 -2.28 -11.42
CA SER A 59 19.01 -2.02 -10.01
C SER A 59 18.30 -3.18 -9.31
N GLY A 60 17.93 -4.25 -10.01
CA GLY A 60 17.04 -5.29 -9.47
C GLY A 60 15.68 -4.74 -9.07
N SER A 61 15.11 -3.86 -9.88
CA SER A 61 13.85 -3.14 -9.62
C SER A 61 13.83 -2.22 -8.38
N ILE A 62 14.97 -1.98 -7.73
CA ILE A 62 15.06 -1.06 -6.59
C ILE A 62 14.91 0.39 -7.06
N ARG A 63 13.68 0.92 -6.94
CA ARG A 63 13.26 2.24 -7.43
C ARG A 63 14.19 3.39 -6.99
N THR A 64 14.70 3.34 -5.76
CA THR A 64 15.61 4.38 -5.24
C THR A 64 16.95 4.37 -5.97
N ILE A 65 17.50 3.18 -6.27
CA ILE A 65 18.77 3.04 -6.99
C ILE A 65 18.56 3.41 -8.46
N ALA A 66 17.50 2.90 -9.10
CA ALA A 66 17.15 3.26 -10.47
C ALA A 66 16.97 4.78 -10.64
N ALA A 67 16.28 5.45 -9.71
CA ALA A 67 16.08 6.89 -9.74
C ALA A 67 17.41 7.67 -9.63
N LYS A 68 18.33 7.22 -8.76
CA LYS A 68 19.69 7.77 -8.66
C LYS A 68 20.46 7.60 -9.99
N MET A 69 20.43 6.42 -10.60
CA MET A 69 21.07 6.16 -11.91
C MET A 69 20.50 7.02 -13.04
N LEU A 70 19.20 7.31 -12.97
CA LEU A 70 18.50 8.16 -13.93
C LEU A 70 18.65 9.66 -13.65
N ALA A 71 19.26 10.05 -12.53
CA ALA A 71 19.34 11.43 -12.04
C ALA A 71 17.96 12.11 -11.95
N VAL A 72 16.96 11.37 -11.43
CA VAL A 72 15.59 11.86 -11.18
C VAL A 72 15.20 11.58 -9.74
N HIS A 73 14.21 12.32 -9.24
CA HIS A 73 13.65 12.01 -7.92
C HIS A 73 12.84 10.71 -7.97
N ARG A 74 12.84 9.93 -6.87
CA ARG A 74 12.12 8.64 -6.79
C ARG A 74 10.64 8.78 -7.10
N SER A 75 10.00 9.87 -6.68
CA SER A 75 8.58 10.13 -6.99
C SER A 75 8.35 10.32 -8.49
N THR A 76 9.26 10.97 -9.21
CA THR A 76 9.19 11.14 -10.67
C THR A 76 9.20 9.79 -11.38
N LEU A 77 10.07 8.87 -10.96
CA LEU A 77 10.12 7.52 -11.51
C LEU A 77 8.84 6.74 -11.19
N CYS A 78 8.33 6.82 -9.96
CA CYS A 78 7.08 6.14 -9.58
C CYS A 78 5.89 6.65 -10.41
N SER A 79 5.71 7.96 -10.52
CA SER A 79 4.65 8.55 -11.34
C SER A 79 4.79 8.20 -12.82
N PHE A 80 6.02 7.99 -13.31
CA PHE A 80 6.26 7.54 -14.68
C PHE A 80 5.86 6.07 -14.87
N MET A 81 6.23 5.18 -13.94
CA MET A 81 5.84 3.77 -14.00
C MET A 81 4.32 3.59 -13.90
N ASN A 82 3.63 4.35 -13.04
CA ASN A 82 2.18 4.30 -12.93
C ASN A 82 1.45 4.68 -14.24
N LYS A 83 2.09 5.51 -15.08
CA LYS A 83 1.56 5.88 -16.41
C LYS A 83 1.85 4.84 -17.49
N HIS A 84 2.72 3.88 -17.20
CA HIS A 84 3.21 2.89 -18.15
C HIS A 84 3.15 1.49 -17.53
N PRO A 85 1.97 0.82 -17.54
CA PRO A 85 1.79 -0.50 -16.94
C PRO A 85 2.78 -1.56 -17.44
N SER A 86 3.24 -1.46 -18.69
CA SER A 86 4.26 -2.35 -19.25
C SER A 86 5.63 -2.25 -18.56
N LEU A 87 5.96 -1.10 -17.96
CA LEU A 87 7.17 -0.95 -17.16
C LEU A 87 7.00 -1.55 -15.77
N GLN A 88 5.79 -1.52 -15.24
CA GLN A 88 5.48 -2.12 -13.96
C GLN A 88 5.58 -3.64 -14.06
N ALA A 89 4.91 -4.25 -15.03
CA ALA A 89 5.03 -5.69 -15.28
C ALA A 89 6.49 -6.13 -15.46
N PHE A 90 7.27 -5.37 -16.24
CA PHE A 90 8.70 -5.66 -16.41
C PHE A 90 9.51 -5.55 -15.10
N ALA A 91 9.16 -4.58 -14.23
CA ALA A 91 9.80 -4.46 -12.92
C ALA A 91 9.43 -5.63 -12.01
N ASP A 92 8.17 -6.06 -12.04
CA ASP A 92 7.66 -7.20 -11.28
C ASP A 92 8.37 -8.50 -11.72
N ASP A 93 8.55 -8.72 -13.03
CA ASP A 93 9.31 -9.87 -13.57
C ASP A 93 10.75 -9.91 -13.05
N ILE A 94 11.43 -8.75 -13.00
CA ILE A 94 12.78 -8.64 -12.43
C ILE A 94 12.78 -8.93 -10.93
N GLU A 95 11.74 -8.52 -10.19
CA GLU A 95 11.63 -8.81 -8.76
C GLU A 95 11.46 -10.32 -8.50
N GLU A 96 10.73 -11.04 -9.36
CA GLU A 96 10.64 -12.51 -9.27
C GLU A 96 12.00 -13.18 -9.50
N VAL A 97 12.74 -12.78 -10.55
CA VAL A 97 14.09 -13.32 -10.78
C VAL A 97 15.03 -13.04 -9.59
N LEU A 98 14.94 -11.84 -9.01
CA LEU A 98 15.76 -11.50 -7.84
C LEU A 98 15.38 -12.31 -6.60
N LYS A 99 14.10 -12.69 -6.44
CA LYS A 99 13.65 -13.60 -5.38
C LYS A 99 14.22 -14.99 -5.59
N ASP A 100 14.19 -15.52 -6.81
CA ASP A 100 14.80 -16.82 -7.15
C ASP A 100 16.30 -16.84 -6.80
N ASP A 101 17.03 -15.77 -7.15
CA ASP A 101 18.44 -15.61 -6.78
C ASP A 101 18.62 -15.60 -5.25
N ALA A 102 17.75 -14.90 -4.51
CA ALA A 102 17.79 -14.88 -3.06
C ALA A 102 17.51 -16.27 -2.44
N GLU A 103 16.57 -17.04 -3.01
CA GLU A 103 16.30 -18.42 -2.59
C GLU A 103 17.53 -19.32 -2.78
N ASP A 104 18.22 -19.19 -3.91
CA ASP A 104 19.48 -19.91 -4.16
C ASP A 104 20.57 -19.53 -3.14
N GLN A 105 20.69 -18.25 -2.78
CA GLN A 105 21.63 -17.82 -1.73
C GLN A 105 21.29 -18.40 -0.35
N VAL A 106 20.00 -18.47 0.01
CA VAL A 106 19.56 -19.12 1.26
C VAL A 106 19.96 -20.59 1.27
N ILE A 107 19.75 -21.32 0.17
CA ILE A 107 20.13 -22.73 0.05
C ILE A 107 21.66 -22.90 0.17
N LYS A 108 22.44 -22.02 -0.45
CA LYS A 108 23.90 -22.01 -0.34
C LYS A 108 24.36 -21.78 1.11
N ALA A 109 23.77 -20.83 1.82
CA ALA A 109 24.08 -20.56 3.22
C ALA A 109 23.74 -21.76 4.14
N ILE A 110 22.62 -22.43 3.90
CA ILE A 110 22.24 -23.68 4.59
C ILE A 110 23.29 -24.77 4.36
N ARG A 111 23.71 -24.98 3.10
CA ARG A 111 24.74 -25.98 2.74
C ARG A 111 26.10 -25.63 3.34
N ALA A 112 26.40 -24.34 3.50
CA ALA A 112 27.61 -23.87 4.17
C ALA A 112 27.57 -24.00 5.70
N GLY A 113 26.43 -24.38 6.28
CA GLY A 113 26.28 -24.59 7.72
C GLY A 113 25.99 -23.32 8.52
N ASP A 114 25.46 -22.26 7.89
CA ASP A 114 25.02 -21.06 8.61
C ASP A 114 23.77 -21.36 9.48
N MET A 115 24.00 -21.76 10.73
CA MET A 115 22.95 -22.20 11.66
C MET A 115 21.83 -21.17 11.88
N PRO A 116 22.08 -19.84 11.93
CA PRO A 116 21.03 -18.83 11.90
C PRO A 116 20.09 -18.95 10.70
N THR A 117 20.61 -19.07 9.47
CA THR A 117 19.79 -19.25 8.27
C THR A 117 19.05 -20.58 8.29
N VAL A 118 19.69 -21.67 8.73
CA VAL A 118 19.04 -23.00 8.88
C VAL A 118 17.85 -22.90 9.84
N ARG A 119 18.03 -22.28 11.01
CA ARG A 119 16.97 -22.06 11.98
C ARG A 119 15.84 -21.24 11.38
N TRP A 120 16.16 -20.09 10.79
CA TRP A 120 15.17 -19.20 10.15
C TRP A 120 14.37 -19.92 9.06
N TYR A 121 15.04 -20.70 8.20
CA TYR A 121 14.40 -21.47 7.14
C TYR A 121 13.43 -22.51 7.71
N MET A 122 13.82 -23.25 8.74
CA MET A 122 12.96 -24.26 9.38
C MET A 122 11.76 -23.64 10.11
N GLU A 123 11.92 -22.47 10.74
CA GLU A 123 10.80 -21.74 11.36
C GLU A 123 9.73 -21.31 10.33
N LEU A 124 10.12 -21.08 9.08
CA LEU A 124 9.22 -20.69 8.00
C LEU A 124 8.65 -21.88 7.22
N LYS A 125 9.51 -22.78 6.74
CA LYS A 125 9.17 -23.88 5.83
C LYS A 125 8.94 -25.22 6.54
N GLY A 126 9.49 -25.42 7.74
CA GLY A 126 9.39 -26.67 8.50
C GLY A 126 8.18 -26.75 9.44
N LYS A 127 7.18 -25.87 9.27
CA LYS A 127 5.99 -25.82 10.14
C LYS A 127 5.17 -27.12 10.09
N ASP A 128 5.12 -27.75 8.92
CA ASP A 128 4.53 -29.07 8.69
C ASP A 128 5.20 -30.18 9.53
N ARG A 129 6.49 -30.00 9.87
CA ARG A 129 7.28 -30.91 10.71
C ARG A 129 7.31 -30.52 12.19
N GLY A 130 6.52 -29.52 12.60
CA GLY A 130 6.43 -29.08 14.00
C GLY A 130 7.44 -28.00 14.40
N TYR A 131 8.18 -27.40 13.47
CA TYR A 131 9.08 -26.26 13.75
C TYR A 131 8.29 -24.95 13.87
N VAL A 132 7.40 -24.88 14.87
CA VAL A 132 6.60 -23.69 15.19
C VAL A 132 6.93 -23.25 16.60
N ARG A 133 7.17 -21.94 16.79
CA ARG A 133 7.26 -21.36 18.14
C ARG A 133 5.86 -21.07 18.68
N ARG A 134 5.60 -21.56 19.89
CA ARG A 134 4.42 -21.15 20.66
C ARG A 134 4.66 -19.74 21.18
N VAL A 135 3.68 -18.87 20.97
CA VAL A 135 3.62 -17.54 21.60
C VAL A 135 2.43 -17.58 22.54
N GLU A 136 2.68 -17.40 23.83
CA GLU A 136 1.65 -17.26 24.85
C GLU A 136 1.51 -15.78 25.18
N SER A 137 0.38 -15.18 24.80
CA SER A 137 0.06 -13.79 25.12
C SER A 137 -0.82 -13.75 26.36
N THR A 138 -0.30 -13.19 27.44
CA THR A 138 -1.02 -12.98 28.70
C THR A 138 -1.12 -11.48 29.01
N GLY A 139 -2.13 -11.11 29.80
CA GLY A 139 -2.27 -9.77 30.34
C GLY A 139 -1.26 -9.48 31.45
N SER A 140 -1.32 -8.27 32.01
CA SER A 140 -0.44 -7.85 33.11
C SER A 140 -0.49 -8.86 34.25
N GLY A 141 0.68 -9.32 34.72
CA GLY A 141 0.79 -10.30 35.80
C GLY A 141 0.29 -11.71 35.46
N GLY A 142 0.17 -12.08 34.18
CA GLY A 142 -0.39 -13.37 33.77
C GLY A 142 -1.91 -13.41 33.74
N GLY A 143 -2.57 -12.25 33.95
CA GLY A 143 -4.02 -12.12 33.91
C GLY A 143 -4.62 -12.20 32.51
N PRO A 144 -5.95 -12.08 32.38
CA PRO A 144 -6.62 -12.00 31.09
C PRO A 144 -6.12 -10.80 30.26
N VAL A 145 -6.10 -10.94 28.93
CA VAL A 145 -5.78 -9.83 28.03
C VAL A 145 -6.92 -8.80 28.06
N GLU A 146 -6.65 -7.61 28.57
CA GLU A 146 -7.60 -6.50 28.57
C GLU A 146 -7.69 -5.89 27.16
N VAL A 147 -8.81 -6.12 26.47
CA VAL A 147 -9.07 -5.51 25.16
C VAL A 147 -9.91 -4.25 25.35
N GLN A 148 -9.30 -3.08 25.20
CA GLN A 148 -10.04 -1.82 25.17
C GLN A 148 -10.73 -1.65 23.81
N GLN A 149 -12.03 -1.89 23.76
CA GLN A 149 -12.81 -1.62 22.56
C GLN A 149 -13.16 -0.14 22.48
N LYS A 150 -12.30 0.67 21.88
CA LYS A 150 -12.66 2.05 21.51
C LYS A 150 -13.56 2.00 20.29
N HIS A 151 -14.85 2.26 20.50
CA HIS A 151 -15.82 2.34 19.43
C HIS A 151 -15.65 3.69 18.75
N ASP A 152 -15.42 3.67 17.43
CA ASP A 152 -15.41 4.90 16.64
C ASP A 152 -16.84 5.35 16.42
N LEU A 153 -17.19 6.50 16.99
CA LEU A 153 -18.54 7.09 16.93
C LEU A 153 -18.64 8.21 15.89
N SER A 154 -17.57 8.48 15.14
CA SER A 154 -17.53 9.60 14.18
C SER A 154 -18.48 9.47 12.99
N GLY A 155 -19.02 8.27 12.76
CA GLY A 155 -19.96 7.99 11.66
C GLY A 155 -21.45 8.08 12.02
N TYR A 156 -21.80 8.39 13.27
CA TYR A 156 -23.20 8.50 13.72
C TYR A 156 -23.66 9.96 13.71
N SER A 157 -24.92 10.20 13.34
CA SER A 157 -25.51 11.53 13.47
C SER A 157 -25.88 11.83 14.94
N ASP A 158 -25.98 13.11 15.29
CA ASP A 158 -26.38 13.54 16.63
C ASP A 158 -27.76 12.98 17.03
N GLU A 159 -28.67 12.87 16.06
CA GLU A 159 -30.03 12.30 16.25
C GLU A 159 -29.99 10.79 16.56
N GLU A 160 -29.12 10.05 15.88
CA GLU A 160 -28.93 8.62 16.12
C GLU A 160 -28.30 8.36 17.49
N LEU A 161 -27.37 9.23 17.91
CA LEU A 161 -26.75 9.16 19.23
C LEU A 161 -27.77 9.43 20.34
N GLU A 162 -28.66 10.42 20.16
CA GLU A 162 -29.74 10.71 21.11
C GLU A 162 -30.72 9.54 21.28
N GLN A 163 -31.11 8.89 20.17
CA GLN A 163 -31.98 7.72 20.22
C GLN A 163 -31.33 6.55 20.99
N MET A 164 -30.03 6.34 20.77
CA MET A 164 -29.27 5.30 21.46
C MET A 164 -29.15 5.59 22.96
N LEU A 165 -28.94 6.85 23.34
CA LEU A 165 -28.92 7.29 24.75
C LEU A 165 -30.29 7.08 25.41
N ALA A 166 -31.38 7.47 24.75
CA ALA A 166 -32.73 7.29 25.27
C ALA A 166 -33.08 5.81 25.51
N ILE A 167 -32.66 4.92 24.59
CA ILE A 167 -32.83 3.46 24.75
C ILE A 167 -32.01 2.95 25.95
N ALA A 168 -30.77 3.44 26.12
CA ALA A 168 -29.91 3.05 27.23
C ALA A 168 -30.52 3.44 28.58
N GLU A 169 -30.94 4.70 28.74
CA GLU A 169 -31.57 5.19 29.98
C GLU A 169 -32.88 4.46 30.29
N ALA A 170 -33.69 4.16 29.27
CA ALA A 170 -34.93 3.42 29.45
C ALA A 170 -34.68 1.99 29.97
N ARG A 171 -33.59 1.35 29.52
CA ARG A 171 -33.18 0.04 30.02
C ARG A 171 -32.74 0.10 31.48
N GLU A 172 -31.94 1.09 31.85
CA GLU A 172 -31.46 1.28 33.24
C GLU A 172 -32.62 1.52 34.21
N LYS A 173 -33.56 2.40 33.84
CA LYS A 173 -34.77 2.67 34.64
C LYS A 173 -35.60 1.41 34.85
N ARG A 174 -35.79 0.60 33.79
CA ARG A 174 -36.53 -0.67 33.86
C ARG A 174 -35.82 -1.70 34.75
N GLU A 175 -34.50 -1.77 34.70
CA GLU A 175 -33.72 -2.68 35.55
C GLU A 175 -33.79 -2.26 37.03
N ALA A 176 -33.72 -0.95 37.31
CA ALA A 176 -33.84 -0.42 38.66
C ALA A 176 -35.22 -0.73 39.28
N LEU A 177 -36.30 -0.54 38.53
CA LEU A 177 -37.65 -0.92 38.95
C LEU A 177 -37.72 -2.43 39.25
N ARG A 178 -37.22 -3.28 38.36
CA ARG A 178 -37.19 -4.73 38.55
C ARG A 178 -36.44 -5.15 39.81
N LYS A 179 -35.29 -4.55 40.11
CA LYS A 179 -34.53 -4.81 41.36
C LYS A 179 -35.31 -4.37 42.60
N SER A 180 -35.97 -3.22 42.54
CA SER A 180 -36.77 -2.70 43.65
C SER A 180 -37.99 -3.57 43.96
N GLU A 181 -38.64 -4.10 42.92
CA GLU A 181 -39.77 -5.03 43.03
C GLU A 181 -39.33 -6.36 43.63
N ALA A 182 -38.25 -6.95 43.11
CA ALA A 182 -37.69 -8.20 43.63
C ALA A 182 -37.26 -8.08 45.10
N HIS A 183 -36.69 -6.94 45.51
CA HIS A 183 -36.33 -6.67 46.90
C HIS A 183 -37.57 -6.54 47.80
N ARG A 184 -38.65 -5.91 47.30
CA ARG A 184 -39.92 -5.79 48.04
C ARG A 184 -40.60 -7.15 48.21
N GLU A 185 -40.62 -7.96 47.16
CA GLU A 185 -41.15 -9.33 47.18
C GLU A 185 -40.34 -10.25 48.10
N GLY A 186 -39.01 -10.17 48.06
CA GLY A 186 -38.13 -10.92 48.96
C GLY A 186 -38.32 -10.55 50.43
N LYS A 187 -38.50 -9.25 50.73
CA LYS A 187 -38.85 -8.81 52.09
C LYS A 187 -40.23 -9.32 52.53
N ALA A 188 -41.22 -9.31 51.63
CA ALA A 188 -42.56 -9.82 51.90
C ALA A 188 -42.57 -11.35 52.13
N ALA A 189 -41.75 -12.10 51.39
CA ALA A 189 -41.57 -13.54 51.57
C ALA A 189 -40.90 -13.87 52.92
N LEU A 190 -39.86 -13.13 53.30
CA LEU A 190 -39.16 -13.29 54.57
C LEU A 190 -40.08 -12.99 55.78
N THR A 191 -40.91 -11.93 55.67
CA THR A 191 -41.90 -11.62 56.72
C THR A 191 -43.02 -12.67 56.79
N ARG A 192 -43.32 -13.37 55.69
CA ARG A 192 -44.31 -14.46 55.64
C ARG A 192 -43.76 -15.77 56.21
N GLU A 193 -42.46 -16.05 56.05
CA GLU A 193 -41.77 -17.18 56.70
C GLU A 193 -41.58 -16.97 58.22
N GLN A 194 -41.39 -15.72 58.67
CA GLN A 194 -41.22 -15.37 60.08
C GLN A 194 -42.52 -15.36 60.90
N MET A 195 -43.67 -15.68 60.29
CA MET A 195 -44.98 -15.84 60.95
C MET A 195 -45.54 -17.27 60.81
N PRO A 196 -44.87 -18.32 61.34
CA PRO A 196 -45.47 -19.64 61.39
C PRO A 196 -46.46 -19.70 62.57
N GLY A 197 -47.75 -19.62 62.24
CA GLY A 197 -48.81 -20.18 63.08
C GLY A 197 -49.39 -19.25 64.15
N GLN A 198 -50.36 -18.43 63.74
CA GLN A 198 -51.62 -18.40 64.49
C GLN A 198 -52.63 -19.28 63.74
N ARG A 199 -52.54 -20.60 63.98
CA ARG A 199 -53.67 -21.50 63.75
C ARG A 199 -54.60 -21.31 64.93
N GLY A 200 -55.83 -20.89 64.63
CA GLY A 200 -56.87 -20.64 65.62
C GLY A 200 -57.13 -21.85 66.50
N SER A 201 -57.28 -21.55 67.78
CA SER A 201 -58.09 -22.33 68.72
C SER A 201 -59.53 -21.82 68.67
#